data_AF-A0A1N7LZ27-F1
#
_entry.id   AF-A0A1N7LZ27-F1
#
_cell.length_a   1.000
_cell.length_b   1.000
_cell.length_c   1.000
_cell.angle_alpha   90.00
_cell.angle_beta   90.00
_cell.angle_gamma   90.00
#
_symmetry.space_group_name_H-M   'P 1'
#
loop_
_entity.id
_entity.type
_entity.pdbx_description
1 polymer ?
#
loop_
_entity_poly.entity_id
_entity_poly.type
_entity_poly.pdbx_seq_one_letter_code
_entity_poly.pdbx_strand_id
1 'polypeptide(L)'
;MGIQDITLNRNNYINVGKEGSFLSGNDPIFNSTPQEIDQLFKELKDNNKTKIVLYFHGGLVPAKDGMDTAKRIVHYVEKNTDAHPICFIWETGLYKTVMHNLSIVEKSEFFKKLMVKVIKIAGKKLGIEAIDGIGNSKGVETMKEAEIQNELDKEEPFQNYHVNVSSKSASVIDAETVKTEIELEARLLPEIEAELEEEIESDDEFKRIAAEEKSDEETKLMNPLYQEAEITEGKGIISSAKLITASVKITYNVIKRHIQKRDHDFYPTVIEEILREVYVSNIGNWLWGSMKKKAADMWKPSNFTGDYQNWHVGSYFVKKIEEYQKEIGKPLTIDLVGHSAGSIVICELFKIVKSEKSNLKFRNIMFFAPACRCDLFDEAILSSQERFSSFRIFTMKDDLEKQDHLVKFLYPRSLLYLISGILEEERDACILGLQRHITGNLPYLGDLFTRIKTFLADDGKIVYSKSDDTALSGFKTGSLSHGGFDDDKETTLDSMVYIINQ
;
A
#
# COMPACT_ATOMS: atom_id res chain seq x y z
N MET A 1 -0.50 20.94 -23.28
CA MET A 1 -1.78 21.59 -23.66
C MET A 1 -2.79 21.27 -22.57
N GLY A 2 -3.31 22.31 -21.91
CA GLY A 2 -4.29 22.16 -20.83
C GLY A 2 -5.54 21.44 -21.34
N ILE A 3 -5.96 20.43 -20.59
CA ILE A 3 -7.27 19.80 -20.78
C ILE A 3 -8.28 20.95 -20.65
N GLN A 4 -9.02 21.25 -21.73
CA GLN A 4 -10.20 22.11 -21.65
C GLN A 4 -11.04 21.63 -20.48
N ASP A 5 -11.62 22.54 -19.71
CA ASP A 5 -12.40 22.27 -18.50
C ASP A 5 -13.68 21.47 -18.87
N ILE A 6 -13.50 20.18 -19.16
CA ILE A 6 -14.58 19.23 -19.44
C ILE A 6 -15.14 18.88 -18.06
N THR A 7 -16.27 19.51 -17.72
CA THR A 7 -17.06 19.10 -16.58
C THR A 7 -17.42 17.62 -16.75
N LEU A 8 -17.03 16.78 -15.78
CA LEU A 8 -17.35 15.35 -15.84
C LEU A 8 -18.87 15.18 -15.81
N ASN A 9 -19.41 14.49 -16.81
CA ASN A 9 -20.85 14.22 -16.85
C ASN A 9 -21.24 13.34 -15.66
N ARG A 10 -22.37 13.69 -15.03
CA ARG A 10 -22.87 13.05 -13.82
C ARG A 10 -23.09 11.54 -13.98
N ASN A 11 -23.38 11.09 -15.20
CA ASN A 11 -23.62 9.67 -15.49
C ASN A 11 -22.34 8.85 -15.70
N ASN A 12 -21.16 9.45 -15.51
CA ASN A 12 -19.89 8.76 -15.61
C ASN A 12 -19.20 8.57 -14.26
N TYR A 13 -19.81 8.97 -13.13
CA TYR A 13 -19.22 8.74 -11.83
C TYR A 13 -20.24 8.50 -10.71
N ILE A 14 -19.80 7.79 -9.69
CA ILE A 14 -20.55 7.48 -8.48
C ILE A 14 -19.65 7.79 -7.30
N ASN A 15 -20.08 8.71 -6.43
CA ASN A 15 -19.37 9.00 -5.20
C ASN A 15 -19.83 8.08 -4.07
N VAL A 16 -18.85 7.51 -3.37
CA VAL A 16 -19.04 6.63 -2.22
C VAL A 16 -18.80 7.45 -0.96
N GLY A 17 -19.88 7.67 -0.22
CA GLY A 17 -19.91 8.44 1.01
C GLY A 17 -19.31 7.71 2.22
N LYS A 18 -19.69 8.14 3.42
CA LYS A 18 -19.20 7.55 4.68
C LYS A 18 -19.65 6.09 4.77
N GLU A 19 -18.78 5.23 5.31
CA GLU A 19 -19.10 3.80 5.53
C GLU A 19 -19.62 3.08 4.26
N GLY A 20 -19.19 3.51 3.08
CA GLY A 20 -19.62 2.90 1.82
C GLY A 20 -21.06 3.24 1.40
N SER A 21 -21.70 4.21 2.04
CA SER A 21 -23.11 4.56 1.84
C SER A 21 -23.32 5.85 1.04
N PHE A 22 -24.57 6.23 0.77
CA PHE A 22 -24.89 7.55 0.15
C PHE A 22 -24.79 8.72 1.14
N LEU A 23 -24.49 8.47 2.42
CA LEU A 23 -24.27 9.51 3.41
C LEU A 23 -23.06 10.37 3.01
N SER A 24 -23.29 11.67 2.82
CA SER A 24 -22.28 12.61 2.33
C SER A 24 -20.93 12.45 3.04
N GLY A 25 -19.88 12.37 2.22
CA GLY A 25 -18.49 12.39 2.65
C GLY A 25 -18.01 13.78 3.07
N ASN A 26 -16.72 14.02 2.93
CA ASN A 26 -16.11 15.29 3.32
C ASN A 26 -16.34 16.38 2.28
N ASP A 27 -16.63 16.02 1.03
CA ASP A 27 -17.01 16.95 -0.03
C ASP A 27 -18.44 16.68 -0.53
N PRO A 28 -19.46 17.36 0.02
CA PRO A 28 -20.86 17.16 -0.37
C PRO A 28 -21.15 17.47 -1.84
N ILE A 29 -20.28 18.23 -2.52
CA ILE A 29 -20.48 18.68 -3.90
C ILE A 29 -20.49 17.51 -4.88
N PHE A 30 -19.80 16.42 -4.56
CA PHE A 30 -19.72 15.24 -5.43
C PHE A 30 -20.69 14.12 -5.02
N ASN A 31 -21.45 14.28 -3.93
CA ASN A 31 -22.20 13.20 -3.34
C ASN A 31 -23.22 12.56 -4.31
N SER A 32 -23.39 11.24 -4.23
CA SER A 32 -24.35 10.51 -5.06
C SER A 32 -25.66 10.22 -4.36
N THR A 33 -26.69 10.04 -5.17
CA THR A 33 -28.03 9.67 -4.76
C THR A 33 -28.51 8.46 -5.58
N PRO A 34 -29.46 7.68 -5.05
CA PRO A 34 -30.10 6.60 -5.82
C PRO A 34 -30.68 7.08 -7.14
N GLN A 35 -31.29 8.28 -7.18
CA GLN A 35 -31.92 8.85 -8.36
C GLN A 35 -30.92 9.12 -9.50
N GLU A 36 -29.68 9.45 -9.17
CA GLU A 36 -28.63 9.66 -10.17
C GLU A 36 -28.13 8.34 -10.73
N ILE A 37 -28.06 7.29 -9.90
CA ILE A 37 -27.79 5.94 -10.40
C ILE A 37 -28.95 5.46 -11.29
N ASP A 38 -30.20 5.73 -10.92
CA ASP A 38 -31.36 5.44 -11.76
C ASP A 38 -31.27 6.15 -13.13
N GLN A 39 -30.90 7.43 -13.13
CA GLN A 39 -30.71 8.22 -14.33
C GLN A 39 -29.58 7.68 -15.21
N LEU A 40 -28.47 7.25 -14.62
CA LEU A 40 -27.37 6.59 -15.33
C LEU A 40 -27.86 5.35 -16.09
N PHE A 41 -28.61 4.46 -15.45
CA PHE A 41 -29.12 3.26 -16.12
C PHE A 41 -30.19 3.56 -17.17
N LYS A 42 -31.00 4.61 -16.94
CA LYS A 42 -31.91 5.13 -17.96
C LYS A 42 -31.16 5.60 -19.20
N GLU A 43 -30.03 6.29 -19.04
CA GLU A 43 -29.22 6.73 -20.17
C GLU A 43 -28.52 5.59 -20.90
N LEU A 44 -28.05 4.57 -20.18
CA LEU A 44 -27.55 3.35 -20.81
C LEU A 44 -28.63 2.71 -21.68
N LYS A 45 -29.87 2.66 -21.18
CA LYS A 45 -31.03 2.17 -21.92
C LYS A 45 -31.32 3.02 -23.16
N ASP A 46 -31.47 4.33 -23.00
CA ASP A 46 -31.84 5.25 -24.07
C ASP A 46 -30.80 5.25 -25.21
N ASN A 47 -29.54 4.97 -24.88
CA ASN A 47 -28.43 4.87 -25.83
C ASN A 47 -28.07 3.43 -26.25
N ASN A 48 -28.87 2.43 -25.87
CA ASN A 48 -28.64 1.00 -26.14
C ASN A 48 -27.23 0.49 -25.76
N LYS A 49 -26.67 1.02 -24.67
CA LYS A 49 -25.32 0.67 -24.19
C LYS A 49 -25.32 -0.70 -23.52
N THR A 50 -24.55 -1.63 -24.06
CA THR A 50 -24.42 -3.00 -23.52
C THR A 50 -23.05 -3.32 -22.94
N LYS A 51 -22.15 -2.33 -22.92
CA LYS A 51 -20.76 -2.46 -22.50
C LYS A 51 -20.41 -1.31 -21.57
N ILE A 52 -19.92 -1.65 -20.38
CA ILE A 52 -19.55 -0.68 -19.35
C ILE A 52 -18.14 -0.99 -18.83
N VAL A 53 -17.43 0.07 -18.43
CA VAL A 53 -16.13 -0.02 -17.75
C VAL A 53 -16.30 0.59 -16.38
N LEU A 54 -16.06 -0.20 -15.33
CA LEU A 54 -16.05 0.29 -13.96
C LEU A 54 -14.61 0.61 -13.56
N TYR A 55 -14.34 1.87 -13.23
CA TYR A 55 -13.04 2.31 -12.75
C TYR A 55 -13.09 2.63 -11.26
N PHE A 56 -12.15 2.07 -10.50
CA PHE A 56 -11.96 2.35 -9.08
C PHE A 56 -10.56 2.94 -8.88
N HIS A 57 -10.48 4.21 -8.50
CA HIS A 57 -9.21 4.90 -8.28
C HIS A 57 -8.51 4.40 -7.00
N GLY A 58 -7.23 4.79 -6.82
CA GLY A 58 -6.47 4.51 -5.60
C GLY A 58 -7.05 5.18 -4.35
N GLY A 59 -7.07 4.46 -3.23
CA GLY A 59 -7.79 4.90 -2.02
C GLY A 59 -7.26 6.18 -1.41
N LEU A 60 -5.94 6.39 -1.41
CA LEU A 60 -5.29 7.51 -0.71
C LEU A 60 -5.45 8.87 -1.41
N VAL A 61 -6.22 8.95 -2.49
CA VAL A 61 -6.39 10.13 -3.34
C VAL A 61 -7.50 11.05 -2.80
N PRO A 62 -7.30 12.38 -2.69
CA PRO A 62 -8.37 13.34 -2.40
C PRO A 62 -9.48 13.37 -3.45
N ALA A 63 -10.69 13.79 -3.09
CA ALA A 63 -11.86 13.87 -3.97
C ALA A 63 -11.58 14.54 -5.32
N LYS A 64 -10.96 15.72 -5.27
CA LYS A 64 -10.63 16.53 -6.44
C LYS A 64 -9.67 15.79 -7.38
N ASP A 65 -8.63 15.18 -6.83
CA ASP A 65 -7.63 14.46 -7.59
C ASP A 65 -8.25 13.19 -8.20
N GLY A 66 -9.11 12.48 -7.44
CA GLY A 66 -9.89 11.34 -7.94
C GLY A 66 -10.86 11.72 -9.05
N MET A 67 -11.44 12.92 -8.98
CA MET A 67 -12.30 13.49 -10.02
C MET A 67 -11.50 13.83 -11.28
N ASP A 68 -10.28 14.35 -11.15
CA ASP A 68 -9.41 14.64 -12.28
C ASP A 68 -8.89 13.35 -12.95
N THR A 69 -8.62 12.29 -12.18
CA THR A 69 -8.41 10.94 -12.72
C THR A 69 -9.65 10.44 -13.45
N ALA A 70 -10.84 10.57 -12.86
CA ALA A 70 -12.08 10.13 -13.50
C ALA A 70 -12.35 10.86 -14.82
N LYS A 71 -12.15 12.18 -14.88
CA LYS A 71 -12.19 12.94 -16.15
C LYS A 71 -11.24 12.35 -17.19
N ARG A 72 -10.02 11.99 -16.79
CA ARG A 72 -9.02 11.39 -17.66
C ARG A 72 -9.48 10.04 -18.21
N ILE A 73 -9.91 9.14 -17.33
CA ILE A 73 -10.39 7.80 -17.69
C ILE A 73 -11.61 7.88 -18.60
N VAL A 74 -12.59 8.71 -18.24
CA VAL A 74 -13.82 8.90 -19.03
C VAL A 74 -13.50 9.41 -20.42
N HIS A 75 -12.71 10.48 -20.52
CA HIS A 75 -12.28 11.01 -21.82
C HIS A 75 -11.60 9.94 -22.68
N TYR A 76 -10.74 9.13 -22.07
CA TYR A 76 -9.94 8.15 -22.81
C TYR A 76 -10.77 6.94 -23.26
N VAL A 77 -11.70 6.46 -22.43
CA VAL A 77 -12.60 5.36 -22.77
C VAL A 77 -13.61 5.78 -23.82
N GLU A 78 -14.27 6.94 -23.65
CA GLU A 78 -15.30 7.42 -24.60
C GLU A 78 -14.71 7.78 -25.97
N LYS A 79 -13.47 8.28 -26.00
CA LYS A 79 -12.79 8.63 -27.26
C LYS A 79 -12.44 7.40 -28.09
N ASN A 80 -12.10 6.28 -27.44
CA ASN A 80 -11.43 5.17 -28.11
C ASN A 80 -12.21 3.83 -28.05
N THR A 81 -13.36 3.77 -27.38
CA THR A 81 -14.16 2.56 -27.22
C THR A 81 -15.66 2.87 -27.33
N ASP A 82 -16.47 1.82 -27.49
CA ASP A 82 -17.94 1.90 -27.45
C ASP A 82 -18.53 1.79 -26.02
N ALA A 83 -17.67 1.49 -25.03
CA ALA A 83 -18.07 1.26 -23.66
C ALA A 83 -18.45 2.56 -22.93
N HIS A 84 -19.36 2.44 -21.96
CA HIS A 84 -19.71 3.55 -21.06
C HIS A 84 -18.86 3.49 -19.78
N PRO A 85 -17.96 4.46 -19.53
CA PRO A 85 -17.15 4.48 -18.31
C PRO A 85 -17.94 5.00 -17.10
N ILE A 86 -17.79 4.31 -15.97
CA ILE A 86 -18.38 4.66 -14.67
C ILE A 86 -17.26 4.61 -13.63
N CYS A 87 -16.86 5.78 -13.10
CA CYS A 87 -15.80 5.91 -12.12
C CYS A 87 -16.38 5.97 -10.70
N PHE A 88 -15.98 5.05 -9.83
CA PHE A 88 -16.29 5.10 -8.41
C PHE A 88 -15.28 6.03 -7.71
N ILE A 89 -15.79 7.12 -7.17
CA ILE A 89 -15.04 8.07 -6.37
C ILE A 89 -15.25 7.72 -4.91
N TRP A 90 -14.23 7.17 -4.24
CA TRP A 90 -14.35 6.66 -2.88
C TRP A 90 -13.24 7.26 -2.03
N GLU A 91 -13.38 8.56 -1.80
CA GLU A 91 -12.44 9.40 -1.06
C GLU A 91 -11.96 8.73 0.22
N THR A 92 -10.64 8.74 0.42
CA THR A 92 -10.09 8.64 1.77
C THR A 92 -9.12 9.78 2.11
N GLY A 93 -8.50 10.46 1.13
CA GLY A 93 -7.63 11.63 1.36
C GLY A 93 -6.40 11.35 2.22
N LEU A 94 -6.10 10.07 2.45
CA LEU A 94 -5.14 9.61 3.46
C LEU A 94 -3.69 9.82 3.04
N TYR A 95 -3.39 9.94 1.74
CA TYR A 95 -2.01 10.09 1.26
C TYR A 95 -1.36 11.32 1.87
N LYS A 96 -2.04 12.48 1.79
CA LYS A 96 -1.53 13.74 2.32
C LYS A 96 -1.30 13.66 3.82
N THR A 97 -2.20 12.98 4.55
CA THR A 97 -2.06 12.75 5.99
C THR A 97 -0.85 11.88 6.31
N VAL A 98 -0.68 10.74 5.63
CA VAL A 98 0.48 9.85 5.83
C VAL A 98 1.79 10.58 5.52
N MET A 99 1.85 11.28 4.39
CA MET A 99 3.03 12.08 4.00
C MET A 99 3.35 13.19 5.00
N HIS A 100 2.32 13.89 5.48
CA HIS A 100 2.47 14.91 6.50
C HIS A 100 3.00 14.32 7.81
N ASN A 101 2.42 13.20 8.27
CA ASN A 101 2.85 12.49 9.47
C ASN A 101 4.31 12.04 9.36
N LEU A 102 4.71 11.50 8.21
CA LEU A 102 6.09 11.11 7.94
C LEU A 102 7.03 12.33 7.97
N SER A 103 6.63 13.47 7.42
CA SER A 103 7.43 14.72 7.47
C SER A 103 7.59 15.31 8.88
N ILE A 104 6.66 15.01 9.80
CA ILE A 104 6.79 15.37 11.21
C ILE A 104 7.86 14.48 11.85
N VAL A 105 7.80 13.17 11.61
CA VAL A 105 8.76 12.20 12.16
C VAL A 105 10.17 12.42 11.62
N GLU A 106 10.32 12.74 10.32
CA GLU A 106 11.60 13.08 9.70
C GLU A 106 12.34 14.22 10.44
N LYS A 107 11.59 15.19 10.96
CA LYS A 107 12.14 16.36 11.67
C LYS A 107 12.41 16.10 13.15
N SER A 108 12.00 14.95 13.68
CA SER A 108 12.19 14.62 15.09
C SER A 108 13.64 14.26 15.40
N GLU A 109 14.27 15.03 16.27
CA GLU A 109 15.61 14.72 16.78
C GLU A 109 15.63 13.42 17.59
N PHE A 110 14.53 13.10 18.28
CA PHE A 110 14.38 11.82 18.96
C PHE A 110 14.37 10.65 18.00
N PHE A 111 13.59 10.74 16.91
CA PHE A 111 13.55 9.73 15.87
C PHE A 111 14.95 9.50 15.27
N LYS A 112 15.65 10.59 14.90
CA LYS A 112 17.00 10.51 14.31
C LYS A 112 18.00 9.83 15.25
N LYS A 113 18.03 10.25 16.52
CA LYS A 113 18.95 9.65 17.52
C LYS A 113 18.62 8.18 17.78
N LEU A 114 17.35 7.82 17.92
CA LEU A 114 16.92 6.43 18.06
C LEU A 114 17.34 5.58 16.85
N MET A 115 17.13 6.11 15.64
CA MET A 115 17.52 5.46 14.40
C MET A 115 19.03 5.19 14.34
N VAL A 116 19.88 6.14 14.75
CA VAL A 116 21.34 5.93 14.81
C VAL A 116 21.70 4.76 15.72
N LYS A 117 21.09 4.66 16.92
CA LYS A 117 21.36 3.55 17.86
C LYS A 117 20.92 2.20 17.28
N VAL A 118 19.73 2.15 16.69
CA VAL A 118 19.21 0.93 16.04
C VAL A 118 20.11 0.51 14.87
N ILE A 119 20.51 1.45 14.00
CA ILE A 119 21.42 1.17 12.87
C ILE A 119 22.75 0.61 13.37
N LYS A 120 23.33 1.21 14.40
CA LYS A 120 24.62 0.78 14.95
C LYS A 120 24.57 -0.67 15.43
N ILE A 121 23.57 -1.02 16.25
CA ILE A 121 23.46 -2.36 16.83
C ILE A 121 22.97 -3.37 15.79
N ALA A 122 21.88 -3.08 15.07
CA ALA A 122 21.36 -3.99 14.03
C ALA A 122 22.41 -4.23 12.93
N GLY A 123 23.08 -3.18 12.49
CA GLY A 123 24.11 -3.23 11.45
C GLY A 123 25.33 -4.04 11.89
N LYS A 124 25.79 -3.88 13.13
CA LYS A 124 26.84 -4.71 13.71
C LYS A 124 26.43 -6.18 13.75
N LYS A 125 25.26 -6.49 14.31
CA LYS A 125 24.78 -7.87 14.48
C LYS A 125 24.58 -8.60 13.14
N LEU A 126 24.09 -7.88 12.14
CA LEU A 126 23.88 -8.39 10.78
C LEU A 126 25.16 -8.40 9.91
N GLY A 127 26.25 -7.76 10.34
CA GLY A 127 27.44 -7.57 9.50
C GLY A 127 27.15 -6.75 8.25
N ILE A 128 26.43 -5.64 8.41
CA ILE A 128 26.12 -4.72 7.32
C ILE A 128 27.41 -4.00 6.91
N GLU A 129 27.84 -4.21 5.67
CA GLU A 129 29.07 -3.62 5.13
C GLU A 129 28.83 -3.03 3.73
N ALA A 130 29.48 -1.91 3.44
CA ALA A 130 29.65 -1.41 2.09
C ALA A 130 31.00 -1.85 1.54
N ILE A 131 31.04 -2.24 0.26
CA ILE A 131 32.28 -2.51 -0.46
C ILE A 131 32.56 -1.32 -1.37
N ASP A 132 33.72 -0.68 -1.20
CA ASP A 132 34.13 0.41 -2.09
C ASP A 132 34.55 -0.12 -3.48
N GLY A 133 34.68 0.77 -4.45
CA GLY A 133 35.04 0.40 -5.83
C GLY A 133 36.43 -0.21 -6.00
N ILE A 134 37.22 -0.33 -4.93
CA ILE A 134 38.59 -0.88 -4.90
C ILE A 134 38.62 -2.17 -4.05
N GLY A 135 37.50 -2.58 -3.45
CA GLY A 135 37.34 -3.84 -2.72
C GLY A 135 37.59 -3.75 -1.20
N ASN A 136 37.70 -2.55 -0.61
CA ASN A 136 37.71 -2.42 0.85
C ASN A 136 36.29 -2.50 1.40
N SER A 137 36.09 -3.27 2.48
CA SER A 137 34.82 -3.27 3.21
C SER A 137 34.85 -2.27 4.36
N LYS A 138 33.75 -1.53 4.51
CA LYS A 138 33.49 -0.68 5.68
C LYS A 138 32.20 -1.15 6.33
N GLY A 139 32.32 -1.78 7.50
CA GLY A 139 31.19 -2.27 8.28
C GLY A 139 30.59 -1.20 9.18
N VAL A 140 29.26 -1.25 9.34
CA VAL A 140 28.49 -0.38 10.24
C VAL A 140 29.00 -0.47 11.67
N GLU A 141 29.49 -1.64 12.09
CA GLU A 141 30.10 -1.85 13.41
C GLU A 141 31.25 -0.91 13.74
N THR A 142 31.99 -0.44 12.73
CA THR A 142 33.16 0.43 12.91
C THR A 142 32.82 1.91 12.74
N MET A 143 31.59 2.22 12.32
CA MET A 143 31.17 3.59 12.05
C MET A 143 30.92 4.34 13.36
N LYS A 144 31.49 5.54 13.46
CA LYS A 144 31.12 6.51 14.49
C LYS A 144 29.75 7.10 14.17
N GLU A 145 29.06 7.62 15.18
CA GLU A 145 27.73 8.23 14.99
C GLU A 145 27.72 9.35 13.95
N ALA A 146 28.77 10.19 13.92
CA ALA A 146 28.91 11.22 12.90
C ALA A 146 29.01 10.65 11.47
N GLU A 147 29.59 9.46 11.30
CA GLU A 147 29.66 8.79 10.00
C GLU A 147 28.31 8.17 9.62
N ILE A 148 27.59 7.62 10.58
CA ILE A 148 26.20 7.16 10.39
C ILE A 148 25.31 8.34 9.99
N GLN A 149 25.44 9.48 10.66
CA GLN A 149 24.67 10.69 10.33
C GLN A 149 24.98 11.19 8.91
N ASN A 150 26.25 11.23 8.51
CA ASN A 150 26.63 11.59 7.14
C ASN A 150 26.07 10.61 6.08
N GLU A 151 25.91 9.32 6.44
CA GLU A 151 25.28 8.33 5.56
C GLU A 151 23.77 8.57 5.45
N LEU A 152 23.11 8.97 6.55
CA LEU A 152 21.70 9.31 6.61
C LEU A 152 21.34 10.58 5.82
N ASP A 153 22.30 11.49 5.62
CA ASP A 153 22.09 12.72 4.86
C ASP A 153 22.13 12.51 3.32
N LYS A 154 22.40 11.28 2.86
CA LYS A 154 22.37 10.93 1.43
C LYS A 154 20.94 10.78 0.91
N GLU A 155 20.78 10.88 -0.41
CA GLU A 155 19.49 10.66 -1.08
C GLU A 155 18.95 9.23 -0.85
N GLU A 156 19.85 8.24 -0.88
CA GLU A 156 19.56 6.83 -0.58
C GLU A 156 20.48 6.32 0.54
N PRO A 157 20.09 6.48 1.83
CA PRO A 157 20.90 6.01 2.95
C PRO A 157 21.14 4.49 2.91
N PHE A 158 22.38 4.08 3.11
CA PHE A 158 22.80 2.69 3.17
C PHE A 158 22.50 1.82 1.92
N GLN A 159 22.24 2.44 0.75
CA GLN A 159 21.90 1.71 -0.48
C GLN A 159 22.92 0.64 -0.88
N ASN A 160 24.21 0.95 -0.72
CA ASN A 160 25.32 0.09 -1.12
C ASN A 160 25.79 -0.84 0.00
N TYR A 161 25.04 -0.91 1.11
CA TYR A 161 25.38 -1.76 2.23
C TYR A 161 24.56 -3.05 2.18
N HIS A 162 25.23 -4.17 2.35
CA HIS A 162 24.62 -5.49 2.30
C HIS A 162 25.04 -6.33 3.50
N VAL A 163 24.23 -7.33 3.82
CA VAL A 163 24.55 -8.34 4.84
C VAL A 163 25.77 -9.13 4.38
N ASN A 164 26.90 -8.99 5.08
CA ASN A 164 28.07 -9.83 4.90
C ASN A 164 28.10 -10.93 5.98
N VAL A 165 27.60 -12.09 5.59
CA VAL A 165 27.54 -13.32 6.41
C VAL A 165 28.93 -13.91 6.69
N SER A 166 30.01 -13.32 6.19
CA SER A 166 31.39 -13.70 6.52
C SER A 166 32.12 -12.67 7.38
N SER A 167 31.45 -11.57 7.72
CA SER A 167 32.01 -10.52 8.56
C SER A 167 32.34 -11.06 9.96
N LYS A 168 33.49 -10.64 10.51
CA LYS A 168 33.95 -11.08 11.84
C LYS A 168 33.05 -10.60 12.99
N SER A 169 32.24 -9.57 12.73
CA SER A 169 31.37 -8.93 13.72
C SER A 169 29.92 -9.38 13.65
N ALA A 170 29.54 -10.04 12.57
CA ALA A 170 28.23 -10.61 12.42
C ALA A 170 28.07 -11.79 13.40
N SER A 171 27.27 -11.58 14.45
CA SER A 171 26.90 -12.64 15.39
C SER A 171 25.61 -13.37 14.99
N VAL A 172 24.90 -12.87 13.98
CA VAL A 172 23.57 -13.37 13.56
C VAL A 172 23.64 -14.54 12.55
N ILE A 173 24.82 -14.85 12.02
CA ILE A 173 24.98 -15.72 10.82
C ILE A 173 24.40 -17.13 10.95
N ASP A 174 24.24 -17.67 12.16
CA ASP A 174 23.70 -19.02 12.32
C ASP A 174 22.21 -19.07 12.75
N ALA A 175 21.43 -18.02 12.47
CA ALA A 175 19.99 -18.00 12.77
C ALA A 175 19.15 -18.91 11.85
N GLU A 176 19.72 -19.39 10.73
CA GLU A 176 19.08 -20.41 9.87
C GLU A 176 18.97 -21.79 10.55
N THR A 177 19.74 -22.04 11.62
CA THR A 177 19.63 -23.27 12.42
C THR A 177 18.51 -23.20 13.47
N VAL A 178 17.94 -22.01 13.68
CA VAL A 178 16.90 -21.75 14.67
C VAL A 178 15.54 -22.11 14.08
N LYS A 179 14.83 -23.05 14.71
CA LYS A 179 13.57 -23.59 14.18
C LYS A 179 12.35 -22.87 14.69
N THR A 180 12.48 -22.10 15.78
CA THR A 180 11.35 -21.45 16.44
C THR A 180 11.67 -20.01 16.82
N GLU A 181 10.63 -19.19 16.93
CA GLU A 181 10.76 -17.80 17.36
C GLU A 181 11.32 -17.67 18.78
N ILE A 182 10.93 -18.58 19.68
CA ILE A 182 11.40 -18.60 21.08
C ILE A 182 12.91 -18.80 21.16
N GLU A 183 13.45 -19.72 20.37
CA GLU A 183 14.90 -19.96 20.29
C GLU A 183 15.63 -18.74 19.72
N LEU A 184 15.02 -18.03 18.76
CA LEU A 184 15.60 -16.84 18.16
C LEU A 184 15.68 -15.70 19.18
N GLU A 185 14.59 -15.48 19.92
CA GLU A 185 14.51 -14.49 21.00
C GLU A 185 15.55 -14.78 22.09
N ALA A 186 15.58 -16.02 22.60
CA ALA A 186 16.50 -16.41 23.67
C ALA A 186 17.97 -16.21 23.29
N ARG A 187 18.30 -16.31 21.99
CA ARG A 187 19.66 -16.11 21.49
C ARG A 187 20.01 -14.66 21.23
N LEU A 188 19.07 -13.86 20.69
CA LEU A 188 19.37 -12.50 20.25
C LEU A 188 19.09 -11.43 21.32
N LEU A 189 18.00 -11.56 22.08
CA LEU A 189 17.55 -10.51 22.99
C LEU A 189 18.58 -10.15 24.07
N PRO A 190 19.24 -11.09 24.78
CA PRO A 190 20.16 -10.72 25.85
C PRO A 190 21.35 -9.88 25.37
N GLU A 191 21.89 -10.19 24.18
CA GLU A 191 22.99 -9.42 23.60
C GLU A 191 22.54 -8.04 23.11
N ILE A 192 21.36 -7.97 22.47
CA ILE A 192 20.78 -6.71 21.99
C ILE A 192 20.47 -5.78 23.17
N GLU A 193 19.90 -6.33 24.25
CA GLU A 193 19.55 -5.60 25.47
C GLU A 193 20.79 -5.02 26.13
N ALA A 194 21.82 -5.84 26.39
CA ALA A 194 23.05 -5.36 27.02
C ALA A 194 23.75 -4.25 26.21
N GLU A 195 23.86 -4.41 24.89
CA GLU A 195 24.52 -3.41 24.03
C GLU A 195 23.71 -2.11 23.95
N LEU A 196 22.38 -2.18 23.85
CA LEU A 196 21.54 -0.99 23.81
C LEU A 196 21.46 -0.29 25.16
N GLU A 197 21.44 -1.04 26.27
CA GLU A 197 21.50 -0.47 27.62
C GLU A 197 22.80 0.33 27.80
N GLU A 198 23.95 -0.24 27.43
CA GLU A 198 25.24 0.47 27.49
C GLU A 198 25.26 1.72 26.59
N GLU A 199 24.81 1.60 25.34
CA GLU A 199 24.80 2.70 24.36
C GLU A 199 23.83 3.84 24.72
N ILE A 200 22.71 3.53 25.38
CA ILE A 200 21.71 4.53 25.78
C ILE A 200 22.11 5.15 27.12
N GLU A 201 22.56 4.35 28.09
CA GLU A 201 22.93 4.87 29.41
C GLU A 201 24.18 5.74 29.36
N SER A 202 25.10 5.50 28.43
CA SER A 202 26.26 6.36 28.20
C SER A 202 25.97 7.64 27.40
N ASP A 203 24.77 7.79 26.83
CA ASP A 203 24.38 8.94 26.01
C ASP A 203 23.38 9.86 26.74
N ASP A 204 23.93 10.74 27.59
CA ASP A 204 23.13 11.73 28.33
C ASP A 204 22.36 12.69 27.41
N GLU A 205 22.87 12.97 26.21
CA GLU A 205 22.17 13.81 25.24
C GLU A 205 20.92 13.09 24.73
N PHE A 206 21.03 11.82 24.34
CA PHE A 206 19.88 11.06 23.86
C PHE A 206 18.83 10.85 24.96
N LYS A 207 19.25 10.53 26.18
CA LYS A 207 18.34 10.43 27.33
C LYS A 207 17.60 11.74 27.57
N ARG A 208 18.29 12.89 27.49
CA ARG A 208 17.65 14.22 27.59
C ARG A 208 16.65 14.44 26.46
N ILE A 209 17.04 14.20 25.20
CA ILE A 209 16.16 14.35 24.03
C ILE A 209 14.91 13.46 24.16
N ALA A 210 15.06 12.22 24.64
CA ALA A 210 13.96 11.30 24.86
C ALA A 210 13.01 11.79 25.98
N ALA A 211 13.59 12.36 27.05
CA ALA A 211 12.87 12.90 28.19
C ALA A 211 12.19 14.26 27.93
N GLU A 212 12.62 15.01 26.92
CA GLU A 212 12.01 16.30 26.56
C GLU A 212 10.58 16.14 25.99
N GLU A 213 9.72 17.13 26.25
CA GLU A 213 8.39 17.18 25.63
C GLU A 213 8.54 17.29 24.10
N LYS A 214 7.82 16.42 23.39
CA LYS A 214 7.79 16.45 21.92
C LYS A 214 6.77 17.47 21.44
N SER A 215 6.91 17.92 20.20
CA SER A 215 5.91 18.82 19.62
C SER A 215 4.49 18.23 19.71
N ASP A 216 3.46 19.08 19.78
CA ASP A 216 2.06 18.63 19.82
C ASP A 216 1.71 17.72 18.64
N GLU A 217 2.29 17.99 17.47
CA GLU A 217 2.09 17.21 16.25
C GLU A 217 2.76 15.84 16.36
N GLU A 218 4.01 15.77 16.83
CA GLU A 218 4.72 14.50 17.02
C GLU A 218 4.08 13.66 18.13
N THR A 219 3.73 14.26 19.27
CA THR A 219 3.10 13.57 20.40
C THR A 219 1.80 12.87 19.98
N LYS A 220 1.00 13.49 19.11
CA LYS A 220 -0.21 12.86 18.54
C LYS A 220 0.09 11.65 17.67
N LEU A 221 1.29 11.57 17.09
CA LEU A 221 1.71 10.43 16.28
C LEU A 221 2.27 9.30 17.12
N MET A 222 2.93 9.62 18.23
CA MET A 222 3.55 8.62 19.07
C MET A 222 2.54 7.63 19.67
N ASN A 223 2.98 6.41 19.92
CA ASN A 223 2.23 5.39 20.63
C ASN A 223 2.04 5.84 22.10
N PRO A 224 0.80 5.79 22.64
CA PRO A 224 0.51 6.20 24.02
C PRO A 224 1.42 5.59 25.09
N LEU A 225 1.94 4.37 24.86
CA LEU A 225 2.91 3.71 25.75
C LEU A 225 4.16 4.57 26.02
N TYR A 226 4.55 5.39 25.05
CA TYR A 226 5.71 6.29 25.10
C TYR A 226 5.33 7.75 25.40
N GLN A 227 4.04 8.06 25.65
CA GLN A 227 3.59 9.41 26.00
C GLN A 227 3.51 9.63 27.52
N GLU A 228 3.22 8.58 28.29
CA GLU A 228 2.97 8.69 29.72
C GLU A 228 4.24 8.56 30.57
N ALA A 229 4.52 9.60 31.35
CA ALA A 229 5.40 9.55 32.52
C ALA A 229 4.60 9.09 33.74
N GLU A 230 5.23 8.32 34.64
CA GLU A 230 4.68 8.13 35.99
C GLU A 230 4.66 9.48 36.73
N ILE A 231 3.46 10.06 36.81
CA ILE A 231 2.96 11.11 37.73
C ILE A 231 3.89 12.31 38.00
N THR A 232 3.63 13.45 37.35
CA THR A 232 3.21 14.74 37.96
C THR A 232 3.08 15.78 36.85
N GLU A 233 1.87 16.34 36.68
CA GLU A 233 1.54 17.53 35.88
C GLU A 233 2.51 17.92 34.75
N GLY A 234 2.50 17.14 33.66
CA GLY A 234 3.21 17.45 32.41
C GLY A 234 2.95 16.36 31.38
N LYS A 235 2.74 16.72 30.10
CA LYS A 235 2.71 15.75 29.01
C LYS A 235 4.15 15.50 28.55
N GLY A 236 4.55 14.21 28.51
CA GLY A 236 5.75 13.73 27.82
C GLY A 236 7.02 13.66 28.65
N ILE A 237 7.42 12.43 29.02
CA ILE A 237 8.82 12.03 29.27
C ILE A 237 8.92 10.51 28.98
N ILE A 238 9.73 10.09 27.99
CA ILE A 238 10.07 8.67 27.81
C ILE A 238 11.17 8.32 28.83
N SER A 239 10.91 7.39 29.74
CA SER A 239 11.96 6.93 30.68
C SER A 239 13.04 6.12 29.95
N SER A 240 14.27 6.11 30.47
CA SER A 240 15.37 5.30 29.91
C SER A 240 14.99 3.83 29.76
N ALA A 241 14.30 3.26 30.76
CA ALA A 241 13.83 1.86 30.70
C ALA A 241 12.84 1.62 29.56
N LYS A 242 11.88 2.54 29.33
CA LYS A 242 10.95 2.45 28.18
C LYS A 242 11.69 2.61 26.86
N LEU A 243 12.66 3.52 26.80
CA LEU A 243 13.49 3.77 25.61
C LEU A 243 14.33 2.54 25.24
N ILE A 244 14.99 1.92 26.21
CA ILE A 244 15.77 0.68 26.02
C ILE A 244 14.83 -0.43 25.53
N THR A 245 13.70 -0.63 26.20
CA THR A 245 12.70 -1.65 25.80
C THR A 245 12.25 -1.46 24.35
N ALA A 246 11.93 -0.22 23.95
CA ALA A 246 11.56 0.10 22.57
C ALA A 246 12.70 -0.22 21.60
N SER A 247 13.90 0.26 21.90
CA SER A 247 15.09 0.09 21.06
C SER A 247 15.43 -1.39 20.85
N VAL A 248 15.30 -2.21 21.89
CA VAL A 248 15.51 -3.67 21.83
C VAL A 248 14.50 -4.33 20.90
N LYS A 249 13.21 -4.03 21.05
CA LYS A 249 12.16 -4.58 20.18
C LYS A 249 12.35 -4.19 18.73
N ILE A 250 12.67 -2.93 18.47
CA ILE A 250 12.92 -2.42 17.11
C ILE A 250 14.10 -3.17 16.50
N THR A 251 15.24 -3.18 17.19
CA THR A 251 16.48 -3.81 16.73
C THR A 251 16.29 -5.31 16.48
N TYR A 252 15.61 -6.01 17.39
CA TYR A 252 15.27 -7.43 17.21
C TYR A 252 14.43 -7.67 15.96
N ASN A 253 13.38 -6.87 15.73
CA ASN A 253 12.52 -7.04 14.56
C ASN A 253 13.24 -6.73 13.23
N VAL A 254 14.13 -5.73 13.22
CA VAL A 254 15.01 -5.47 12.07
C VAL A 254 15.85 -6.71 11.77
N ILE A 255 16.55 -7.24 12.76
CA ILE A 255 17.40 -8.44 12.61
C ILE A 255 16.57 -9.64 12.15
N LYS A 256 15.43 -9.89 12.80
CA LYS A 256 14.49 -10.97 12.47
C LYS A 256 14.05 -10.93 11.01
N ARG A 257 13.69 -9.76 10.49
CA ARG A 257 13.27 -9.61 9.08
C ARG A 257 14.39 -9.93 8.10
N HIS A 258 15.63 -9.53 8.40
CA HIS A 258 16.79 -9.86 7.56
C HIS A 258 17.11 -11.36 7.58
N ILE A 259 17.02 -12.02 8.74
CA ILE A 259 17.16 -13.48 8.86
C ILE A 259 16.10 -14.19 8.02
N GLN A 260 14.86 -13.73 8.12
CA GLN A 260 13.73 -14.31 7.41
C GLN A 260 13.66 -13.92 5.92
N LYS A 261 14.58 -13.08 5.43
CA LYS A 261 14.57 -12.51 4.07
C LYS A 261 13.28 -11.74 3.73
N ARG A 262 12.65 -11.17 4.77
CA ARG A 262 11.43 -10.34 4.73
C ARG A 262 11.74 -8.85 4.95
N ASP A 263 13.00 -8.47 4.81
CA ASP A 263 13.45 -7.09 4.87
C ASP A 263 13.07 -6.31 3.60
N HIS A 264 13.04 -4.99 3.73
CA HIS A 264 12.87 -4.02 2.64
C HIS A 264 14.19 -3.29 2.36
N ASP A 265 15.30 -4.02 2.46
CA ASP A 265 16.66 -3.52 2.62
C ASP A 265 16.91 -2.89 4.01
N PHE A 266 18.17 -2.68 4.35
CA PHE A 266 18.58 -2.37 5.73
C PHE A 266 17.95 -1.09 6.28
N TYR A 267 18.16 0.04 5.60
CA TYR A 267 17.65 1.33 6.05
C TYR A 267 16.11 1.41 6.09
N PRO A 268 15.37 1.05 5.02
CA PRO A 268 13.90 1.09 5.06
C PRO A 268 13.33 0.17 6.14
N THR A 269 13.91 -1.01 6.36
CA THR A 269 13.47 -1.90 7.45
C THR A 269 13.64 -1.26 8.83
N VAL A 270 14.75 -0.55 9.06
CA VAL A 270 14.95 0.19 10.32
C VAL A 270 13.86 1.26 10.49
N ILE A 271 13.60 2.05 9.45
CA ILE A 271 12.55 3.09 9.47
C ILE A 271 11.20 2.45 9.81
N GLU A 272 10.83 1.38 9.12
CA GLU A 272 9.56 0.67 9.33
C GLU A 272 9.40 0.18 10.76
N GLU A 273 10.42 -0.46 11.34
CA GLU A 273 10.32 -1.00 12.69
C GLU A 273 10.27 0.11 13.75
N ILE A 274 10.96 1.24 13.56
CA ILE A 274 10.84 2.41 14.44
C ILE A 274 9.43 2.99 14.37
N LEU A 275 8.92 3.23 13.14
CA LEU A 275 7.57 3.74 12.92
C LEU A 275 6.53 2.78 13.53
N ARG A 276 6.77 1.46 13.46
CA ARG A 276 5.91 0.43 14.06
C ARG A 276 5.92 0.36 15.57
N GLU A 277 7.05 0.53 16.22
CA GLU A 277 7.08 0.48 17.67
C GLU A 277 6.59 1.81 18.25
N VAL A 278 7.11 2.92 17.74
CA VAL A 278 7.00 4.24 18.38
C VAL A 278 5.82 5.05 17.88
N TYR A 279 5.31 4.85 16.66
CA TYR A 279 4.36 5.78 16.02
C TYR A 279 3.10 5.12 15.37
N VAL A 280 2.99 3.78 15.38
CA VAL A 280 2.13 3.05 14.42
C VAL A 280 0.63 3.28 14.52
N SER A 281 0.11 3.58 15.71
CA SER A 281 -1.33 3.82 15.87
C SER A 281 -1.82 5.02 15.05
N ASN A 282 -0.93 5.95 14.72
CA ASN A 282 -1.29 7.26 14.20
C ASN A 282 -0.62 7.66 12.87
N ILE A 283 0.39 6.92 12.40
CA ILE A 283 1.00 7.20 11.07
C ILE A 283 -0.01 6.96 9.95
N GLY A 284 -0.71 5.83 9.98
CA GLY A 284 -1.63 5.49 8.90
C GLY A 284 -2.35 4.14 8.97
N ASN A 285 -2.01 3.24 9.91
CA ASN A 285 -2.64 1.91 9.96
C ASN A 285 -4.14 1.97 10.22
N TRP A 286 -4.57 2.81 11.17
CA TRP A 286 -6.00 3.03 11.42
C TRP A 286 -6.71 3.58 10.18
N LEU A 287 -6.09 4.57 9.53
CA LEU A 287 -6.59 5.19 8.32
C LEU A 287 -6.74 4.16 7.18
N TRP A 288 -5.71 3.34 6.96
CA TRP A 288 -5.73 2.24 6.00
C TRP A 288 -6.79 1.18 6.33
N GLY A 289 -6.93 0.80 7.60
CA GLY A 289 -7.99 -0.10 8.07
C GLY A 289 -9.40 0.45 7.81
N SER A 290 -9.64 1.74 8.09
CA SER A 290 -10.90 2.41 7.76
C SER A 290 -11.16 2.46 6.26
N MET A 291 -10.12 2.65 5.44
CA MET A 291 -10.22 2.59 3.98
C MET A 291 -10.65 1.19 3.51
N LYS A 292 -10.02 0.13 4.03
CA LYS A 292 -10.38 -1.26 3.69
C LYS A 292 -11.81 -1.58 4.12
N LYS A 293 -12.20 -1.12 5.30
CA LYS A 293 -13.58 -1.24 5.79
C LYS A 293 -14.58 -0.53 4.87
N LYS A 294 -14.28 0.69 4.42
CA LYS A 294 -15.14 1.42 3.45
C LYS A 294 -15.26 0.66 2.12
N ALA A 295 -14.17 0.06 1.63
CA ALA A 295 -14.17 -0.77 0.43
C ALA A 295 -15.08 -2.00 0.56
N ALA A 296 -15.10 -2.65 1.72
CA ALA A 296 -16.00 -3.77 1.99
C ALA A 296 -17.45 -3.30 2.19
N ASP A 297 -17.63 -2.24 3.00
CA ASP A 297 -18.94 -1.76 3.41
C ASP A 297 -19.77 -1.27 2.22
N MET A 298 -19.17 -0.71 1.17
CA MET A 298 -19.95 -0.23 0.01
C MET A 298 -20.71 -1.33 -0.74
N TRP A 299 -20.35 -2.60 -0.52
CA TRP A 299 -20.99 -3.76 -1.13
C TRP A 299 -21.93 -4.51 -0.18
N LYS A 300 -22.05 -4.09 1.09
CA LYS A 300 -22.90 -4.78 2.07
C LYS A 300 -24.36 -4.85 1.61
N PRO A 301 -24.99 -6.04 1.63
CA PRO A 301 -26.38 -6.20 1.24
C PRO A 301 -27.30 -5.22 1.98
N SER A 302 -28.24 -4.63 1.26
CA SER A 302 -29.25 -3.73 1.79
C SER A 302 -30.61 -4.08 1.21
N ASN A 303 -31.67 -3.94 2.00
CA ASN A 303 -33.03 -4.08 1.51
C ASN A 303 -33.54 -2.81 0.82
N PHE A 304 -32.75 -1.73 0.80
CA PHE A 304 -33.06 -0.44 0.20
C PHE A 304 -34.41 0.13 0.69
N THR A 305 -34.64 0.03 2.01
CA THR A 305 -35.78 0.65 2.70
C THR A 305 -35.30 1.73 3.67
N GLY A 306 -36.18 2.67 4.03
CA GLY A 306 -35.85 3.77 4.94
C GLY A 306 -35.02 4.88 4.30
N ASP A 307 -34.19 5.56 5.10
CA ASP A 307 -33.33 6.65 4.65
C ASP A 307 -32.24 6.13 3.69
N TYR A 308 -32.26 6.64 2.46
CA TYR A 308 -31.32 6.22 1.42
C TYR A 308 -29.88 6.55 1.74
N GLN A 309 -29.62 7.52 2.63
CA GLN A 309 -28.26 7.85 3.05
C GLN A 309 -27.55 6.66 3.68
N ASN A 310 -28.28 5.71 4.27
CA ASN A 310 -27.73 4.50 4.86
C ASN A 310 -27.62 3.32 3.86
N TRP A 311 -28.07 3.49 2.62
CA TRP A 311 -27.95 2.43 1.63
C TRP A 311 -26.51 2.36 1.13
N HIS A 312 -25.97 1.15 1.04
CA HIS A 312 -24.65 0.91 0.50
C HIS A 312 -24.65 1.09 -1.02
N VAL A 313 -23.78 1.99 -1.48
CA VAL A 313 -23.83 2.53 -2.85
C VAL A 313 -23.58 1.44 -3.89
N GLY A 314 -22.55 0.61 -3.64
CA GLY A 314 -22.15 -0.47 -4.53
C GLY A 314 -23.24 -1.55 -4.65
N SER A 315 -23.91 -1.90 -3.54
CA SER A 315 -25.01 -2.87 -3.57
C SER A 315 -26.22 -2.36 -4.33
N TYR A 316 -26.54 -1.07 -4.19
CA TYR A 316 -27.61 -0.44 -4.98
C TYR A 316 -27.25 -0.45 -6.47
N PHE A 317 -26.00 -0.15 -6.82
CA PHE A 317 -25.50 -0.22 -8.18
C PHE A 317 -25.58 -1.65 -8.75
N VAL A 318 -25.18 -2.68 -8.00
CA VAL A 318 -25.31 -4.09 -8.37
C VAL A 318 -26.77 -4.46 -8.66
N LYS A 319 -27.70 -4.07 -7.78
CA LYS A 319 -29.15 -4.26 -8.01
C LYS A 319 -29.58 -3.65 -9.33
N LYS A 320 -29.09 -2.46 -9.66
CA LYS A 320 -29.42 -1.75 -10.91
C LYS A 320 -28.84 -2.40 -12.16
N ILE A 321 -27.62 -2.94 -12.10
CA ILE A 321 -27.06 -3.77 -13.19
C ILE A 321 -27.98 -4.98 -13.44
N GLU A 322 -28.38 -5.68 -12.39
CA GLU A 322 -29.20 -6.88 -12.53
C GLU A 322 -30.61 -6.57 -13.06
N GLU A 323 -31.24 -5.47 -12.61
CA GLU A 323 -32.50 -4.96 -13.15
C GLU A 323 -32.36 -4.63 -14.64
N TYR A 324 -31.29 -3.91 -15.01
CA TYR A 324 -31.06 -3.50 -16.39
C TYR A 324 -30.83 -4.71 -17.31
N GLN A 325 -30.02 -5.69 -16.91
CA GLN A 325 -29.81 -6.93 -17.68
C GLN A 325 -31.11 -7.72 -17.89
N LYS A 326 -31.98 -7.78 -16.87
CA LYS A 326 -33.30 -8.42 -16.97
C LYS A 326 -34.19 -7.69 -17.97
N GLU A 327 -34.17 -6.36 -17.92
CA GLU A 327 -34.98 -5.52 -18.80
C GLU A 327 -34.57 -5.63 -20.27
N ILE A 328 -33.26 -5.64 -20.56
CA ILE A 328 -32.74 -5.78 -21.94
C ILE A 328 -32.68 -7.24 -22.42
N GLY A 329 -32.93 -8.21 -21.54
CA GLY A 329 -32.94 -9.64 -21.85
C GLY A 329 -31.58 -10.24 -22.22
N LYS A 330 -30.47 -9.58 -21.90
CA LYS A 330 -29.09 -10.04 -22.20
C LYS A 330 -28.08 -9.55 -21.15
N PRO A 331 -26.99 -10.30 -20.91
CA PRO A 331 -25.93 -9.87 -20.00
C PRO A 331 -25.17 -8.66 -20.55
N LEU A 332 -24.70 -7.79 -19.66
CA LEU A 332 -23.77 -6.72 -19.99
C LEU A 332 -22.35 -7.26 -20.15
N THR A 333 -21.59 -6.60 -21.01
CA THR A 333 -20.14 -6.73 -21.01
C THR A 333 -19.58 -5.74 -19.98
N ILE A 334 -19.02 -6.25 -18.89
CA ILE A 334 -18.53 -5.43 -17.77
C ILE A 334 -17.02 -5.63 -17.65
N ASP A 335 -16.25 -4.57 -17.86
CA ASP A 335 -14.81 -4.55 -17.55
C ASP A 335 -14.57 -3.84 -16.22
N LEU A 336 -13.66 -4.37 -15.41
CA LEU A 336 -13.25 -3.79 -14.12
C LEU A 336 -11.82 -3.29 -14.21
N VAL A 337 -11.59 -2.07 -13.74
CA VAL A 337 -10.27 -1.47 -13.63
C VAL A 337 -10.09 -0.95 -12.21
N GLY A 338 -9.05 -1.41 -11.51
CA GLY A 338 -8.73 -0.99 -10.15
C GLY A 338 -7.29 -0.54 -10.04
N HIS A 339 -7.07 0.72 -9.67
CA HIS A 339 -5.74 1.24 -9.35
C HIS A 339 -5.49 1.19 -7.85
N SER A 340 -4.31 0.70 -7.43
CA SER A 340 -3.91 0.65 -6.03
C SER A 340 -5.01 0.03 -5.16
N ALA A 341 -5.55 0.75 -4.18
CA ALA A 341 -6.61 0.24 -3.32
C ALA A 341 -7.95 0.00 -4.04
N GLY A 342 -8.15 0.49 -5.27
CA GLY A 342 -9.26 0.09 -6.12
C GLY A 342 -9.29 -1.43 -6.39
N SER A 343 -8.13 -2.11 -6.31
CA SER A 343 -8.08 -3.57 -6.36
C SER A 343 -8.72 -4.24 -5.14
N ILE A 344 -8.70 -3.59 -3.96
CA ILE A 344 -9.40 -4.05 -2.75
C ILE A 344 -10.91 -3.94 -2.95
N VAL A 345 -11.38 -2.81 -3.50
CA VAL A 345 -12.80 -2.59 -3.81
C VAL A 345 -13.33 -3.68 -4.74
N ILE A 346 -12.56 -4.04 -5.78
CA ILE A 346 -12.92 -5.12 -6.70
C ILE A 346 -12.90 -6.49 -6.00
N CYS A 347 -11.91 -6.80 -5.17
CA CYS A 347 -11.91 -8.06 -4.42
C CYS A 347 -13.15 -8.17 -3.50
N GLU A 348 -13.53 -7.09 -2.80
CA GLU A 348 -14.71 -7.08 -1.94
C GLU A 348 -16.02 -7.22 -2.74
N LEU A 349 -16.11 -6.63 -3.94
CA LEU A 349 -17.21 -6.90 -4.87
C LEU A 349 -17.34 -8.39 -5.17
N PHE A 350 -16.21 -9.06 -5.46
CA PHE A 350 -16.18 -10.49 -5.75
C PHE A 350 -16.66 -11.36 -4.57
N LYS A 351 -16.30 -10.99 -3.34
CA LYS A 351 -16.79 -11.66 -2.13
C LYS A 351 -18.32 -11.56 -2.02
N ILE A 352 -18.88 -10.37 -2.26
CA ILE A 352 -20.32 -10.15 -2.17
C ILE A 352 -21.09 -10.82 -3.31
N VAL A 353 -20.66 -10.72 -4.57
CA VAL A 353 -21.39 -11.40 -5.67
C VAL A 353 -21.37 -12.92 -5.49
N LYS A 354 -20.33 -13.46 -4.85
CA LYS A 354 -20.25 -14.87 -4.47
C LYS A 354 -21.18 -15.21 -3.31
N SER A 355 -21.17 -14.44 -2.22
CA SER A 355 -22.02 -14.70 -1.05
C SER A 355 -23.52 -14.56 -1.36
N GLU A 356 -23.89 -13.55 -2.15
CA GLU A 356 -25.28 -13.28 -2.56
C GLU A 356 -25.74 -14.16 -3.73
N LYS A 357 -24.88 -15.06 -4.22
CA LYS A 357 -25.16 -15.93 -5.39
C LYS A 357 -25.65 -15.14 -6.60
N SER A 358 -25.13 -13.93 -6.78
CA SER A 358 -25.43 -13.12 -7.96
C SER A 358 -24.93 -13.84 -9.21
N ASN A 359 -25.63 -13.66 -10.33
CA ASN A 359 -25.22 -14.17 -11.64
C ASN A 359 -24.32 -13.19 -12.41
N LEU A 360 -23.88 -12.10 -11.79
CA LEU A 360 -22.97 -11.15 -12.41
C LEU A 360 -21.66 -11.83 -12.83
N LYS A 361 -21.27 -11.53 -14.06
CA LYS A 361 -20.01 -11.91 -14.68
C LYS A 361 -19.33 -10.67 -15.23
N PHE A 362 -18.02 -10.74 -15.26
CA PHE A 362 -17.14 -9.70 -15.75
C PHE A 362 -16.39 -10.25 -16.96
N ARG A 363 -15.95 -9.38 -17.86
CA ARG A 363 -15.14 -9.78 -19.00
C ARG A 363 -13.67 -9.67 -18.66
N ASN A 364 -13.19 -8.44 -18.48
CA ASN A 364 -11.81 -8.16 -18.10
C ASN A 364 -11.73 -7.65 -16.65
N ILE A 365 -10.68 -8.06 -15.95
CA ILE A 365 -10.22 -7.42 -14.71
C ILE A 365 -8.81 -6.88 -14.98
N MET A 366 -8.61 -5.58 -14.79
CA MET A 366 -7.34 -4.92 -14.97
C MET A 366 -6.95 -4.23 -13.67
N PHE A 367 -5.81 -4.63 -13.10
CA PHE A 367 -5.26 -3.97 -11.93
C PHE A 367 -4.03 -3.14 -12.29
N PHE A 368 -3.98 -1.92 -11.77
CA PHE A 368 -2.82 -1.04 -11.85
C PHE A 368 -2.19 -0.93 -10.47
N ALA A 369 -0.94 -1.33 -10.29
CA ALA A 369 -0.21 -1.35 -9.02
C ALA A 369 -1.08 -1.81 -7.82
N PRO A 370 -1.68 -3.02 -7.86
CA PRO A 370 -2.74 -3.41 -6.92
C PRO A 370 -2.25 -3.43 -5.47
N ALA A 371 -2.98 -2.76 -4.58
CA ALA A 371 -2.66 -2.69 -3.16
C ALA A 371 -3.41 -3.73 -2.31
N CYS A 372 -4.21 -4.61 -2.94
CA CYS A 372 -4.85 -5.70 -2.23
C CYS A 372 -3.81 -6.72 -1.73
N ARG A 373 -4.08 -7.28 -0.55
CA ARG A 373 -3.31 -8.40 -0.03
C ARG A 373 -3.51 -9.64 -0.89
N CYS A 374 -2.49 -10.48 -0.93
CA CYS A 374 -2.48 -11.75 -1.67
C CYS A 374 -3.57 -12.72 -1.17
N ASP A 375 -3.84 -12.75 0.13
CA ASP A 375 -4.91 -13.58 0.71
C ASP A 375 -6.30 -13.12 0.29
N LEU A 376 -6.57 -11.81 0.30
CA LEU A 376 -7.82 -11.24 -0.20
C LEU A 376 -8.00 -11.52 -1.70
N PHE A 377 -6.93 -11.42 -2.49
CA PHE A 377 -6.95 -11.76 -3.91
C PHE A 377 -7.28 -13.26 -4.14
N ASP A 378 -6.69 -14.15 -3.35
CA ASP A 378 -6.96 -15.59 -3.42
C ASP A 378 -8.41 -15.92 -3.02
N GLU A 379 -8.86 -15.36 -1.90
CA GLU A 379 -10.23 -15.54 -1.39
C GLU A 379 -11.27 -14.99 -2.39
N ALA A 380 -10.99 -13.87 -3.06
CA ALA A 380 -11.96 -13.22 -3.93
C ALA A 380 -11.86 -13.67 -5.39
N ILE A 381 -10.73 -13.39 -6.04
CA ILE A 381 -10.56 -13.54 -7.50
C ILE A 381 -10.22 -14.97 -7.88
N LEU A 382 -9.20 -15.58 -7.24
CA LEU A 382 -8.78 -16.94 -7.59
C LEU A 382 -9.87 -17.98 -7.29
N SER A 383 -10.66 -17.74 -6.24
CA SER A 383 -11.77 -18.62 -5.85
C SER A 383 -13.06 -18.41 -6.68
N SER A 384 -13.03 -17.52 -7.67
CA SER A 384 -14.17 -17.11 -8.50
C SER A 384 -13.83 -16.97 -9.99
N GLN A 385 -12.88 -17.78 -10.49
CA GLN A 385 -12.38 -17.70 -11.87
C GLN A 385 -13.48 -17.92 -12.93
N GLU A 386 -14.58 -18.57 -12.59
CA GLU A 386 -15.74 -18.77 -13.47
C GLU A 386 -16.53 -17.47 -13.75
N ARG A 387 -16.25 -16.40 -13.00
CA ARG A 387 -16.95 -15.11 -13.09
C ARG A 387 -16.26 -14.08 -13.97
N PHE A 388 -15.06 -14.35 -14.46
CA PHE A 388 -14.38 -13.46 -15.40
C PHE A 388 -13.75 -14.22 -16.57
N SER A 389 -13.50 -13.52 -17.68
CA SER A 389 -12.90 -14.13 -18.87
C SER A 389 -11.39 -13.88 -18.97
N SER A 390 -10.93 -12.72 -18.48
CA SER A 390 -9.54 -12.29 -18.59
C SER A 390 -9.13 -11.47 -17.38
N PHE A 391 -7.84 -11.54 -17.04
CA PHE A 391 -7.22 -10.84 -15.91
C PHE A 391 -5.85 -10.30 -16.31
N ARG A 392 -5.53 -9.06 -15.92
CA ARG A 392 -4.22 -8.44 -16.16
C ARG A 392 -3.80 -7.52 -15.01
N ILE A 393 -2.52 -7.57 -14.66
CA ILE A 393 -1.85 -6.66 -13.72
C ILE A 393 -0.83 -5.84 -14.50
N PHE A 394 -0.85 -4.52 -14.31
CA PHE A 394 0.23 -3.61 -14.65
C PHE A 394 0.90 -3.21 -13.34
N THR A 395 2.20 -3.51 -13.18
CA THR A 395 2.94 -3.20 -11.96
C THR A 395 4.42 -2.98 -12.25
N MET A 396 5.24 -2.63 -11.25
CA MET A 396 6.68 -2.44 -11.44
C MET A 396 7.48 -3.70 -11.06
N LYS A 397 8.68 -3.82 -11.63
CA LYS A 397 9.68 -4.77 -11.12
C LYS A 397 10.17 -4.29 -9.75
N ASP A 398 10.66 -5.22 -8.93
CA ASP A 398 11.12 -4.93 -7.58
C ASP A 398 12.19 -3.81 -7.56
N ASP A 399 13.14 -3.82 -8.49
CA ASP A 399 14.18 -2.79 -8.60
C ASP A 399 13.60 -1.38 -8.84
N LEU A 400 12.49 -1.26 -9.56
CA LEU A 400 11.82 0.03 -9.80
C LEU A 400 10.94 0.44 -8.61
N GLU A 401 10.26 -0.52 -7.96
CA GLU A 401 9.56 -0.25 -6.69
C GLU A 401 10.53 0.29 -5.61
N LYS A 402 11.77 -0.20 -5.62
CA LYS A 402 12.84 0.27 -4.72
C LYS A 402 13.40 1.66 -5.09
N GLN A 403 13.14 2.14 -6.31
CA GLN A 403 13.55 3.47 -6.81
C GLN A 403 12.42 4.50 -6.77
N ASP A 404 11.19 4.09 -6.44
CA ASP A 404 10.03 4.99 -6.31
C ASP A 404 10.04 5.63 -4.91
N HIS A 405 10.75 6.74 -4.75
CA HIS A 405 10.93 7.38 -3.44
C HIS A 405 9.66 8.12 -3.02
N LEU A 406 8.89 7.49 -2.12
CA LEU A 406 7.64 8.05 -1.62
C LEU A 406 7.84 9.36 -0.83
N VAL A 407 8.70 9.32 0.19
CA VAL A 407 9.14 10.49 0.95
C VAL A 407 10.63 10.62 0.74
N LYS A 408 11.06 11.65 0.01
CA LYS A 408 12.49 11.92 -0.18
C LYS A 408 13.21 11.93 1.17
N PHE A 409 14.38 11.31 1.22
CA PHE A 409 15.26 11.18 2.39
C PHE A 409 14.74 10.31 3.55
N LEU A 410 13.43 10.19 3.79
CA LEU A 410 12.92 9.35 4.88
C LEU A 410 12.54 7.93 4.45
N TYR A 411 11.80 7.79 3.35
CA TYR A 411 11.25 6.50 2.94
C TYR A 411 11.49 6.27 1.45
N PRO A 412 12.65 5.66 1.10
CA PRO A 412 13.13 5.55 -0.27
C PRO A 412 12.51 4.37 -1.05
N ARG A 413 11.30 3.93 -0.66
CA ARG A 413 10.61 2.81 -1.29
C ARG A 413 9.21 3.22 -1.70
N SER A 414 8.63 2.47 -2.62
CA SER A 414 7.31 2.79 -3.15
C SER A 414 6.21 2.80 -2.10
N LEU A 415 5.06 3.36 -2.48
CA LEU A 415 3.87 3.31 -1.63
C LEU A 415 3.44 1.88 -1.29
N LEU A 416 3.63 0.90 -2.18
CA LEU A 416 3.29 -0.49 -1.90
C LEU A 416 4.21 -1.11 -0.84
N TYR A 417 5.50 -0.73 -0.84
CA TYR A 417 6.43 -1.06 0.23
C TYR A 417 6.00 -0.44 1.56
N LEU A 418 5.55 0.82 1.58
CA LEU A 418 5.02 1.45 2.80
C LEU A 418 3.76 0.73 3.30
N ILE A 419 2.86 0.34 2.39
CA ILE A 419 1.64 -0.40 2.75
C ILE A 419 2.00 -1.74 3.38
N SER A 420 2.88 -2.52 2.73
CA SER A 420 3.35 -3.82 3.21
C SER A 420 4.10 -3.70 4.54
N GLY A 421 5.02 -2.74 4.60
CA GLY A 421 5.98 -2.55 5.67
C GLY A 421 5.40 -1.84 6.88
N ILE A 422 4.38 -1.00 6.75
CA ILE A 422 3.83 -0.17 7.84
C ILE A 422 2.32 -0.23 7.93
N LEU A 423 1.59 0.09 6.86
CA LEU A 423 0.14 0.39 6.95
C LEU A 423 -0.74 -0.85 7.19
N GLU A 424 -0.31 -2.01 6.73
CA GLU A 424 -0.91 -3.29 7.09
C GLU A 424 -0.58 -3.69 8.54
N GLU A 425 -1.51 -4.40 9.18
CA GLU A 425 -1.35 -4.87 10.56
C GLU A 425 -0.13 -5.79 10.70
N GLU A 426 0.06 -6.69 9.73
CA GLU A 426 1.23 -7.56 9.63
C GLU A 426 2.46 -6.82 9.10
N ARG A 427 3.64 -7.17 9.62
CA ARG A 427 4.94 -6.74 9.07
C ARG A 427 5.17 -7.43 7.73
N ASP A 428 5.57 -6.66 6.72
CA ASP A 428 5.80 -7.18 5.37
C ASP A 428 4.57 -7.94 4.85
N ALA A 429 3.38 -7.36 5.00
CA ALA A 429 2.15 -7.98 4.52
C ALA A 429 2.23 -8.21 3.00
N CYS A 430 1.83 -9.38 2.54
CA CYS A 430 2.02 -9.76 1.13
C CYS A 430 1.01 -9.03 0.23
N ILE A 431 1.46 -7.99 -0.47
CA ILE A 431 0.67 -7.17 -1.40
C ILE A 431 0.83 -7.67 -2.85
N LEU A 432 -0.28 -7.84 -3.57
CA LEU A 432 -0.33 -8.39 -4.93
C LEU A 432 0.48 -7.58 -5.95
N GLY A 433 0.58 -6.27 -5.78
CA GLY A 433 1.31 -5.40 -6.70
C GLY A 433 2.83 -5.55 -6.63
N LEU A 434 3.37 -6.06 -5.53
CA LEU A 434 4.82 -6.22 -5.37
C LEU A 434 5.31 -7.51 -6.02
N GLN A 435 6.25 -7.40 -6.97
CA GLN A 435 6.81 -8.55 -7.69
C GLN A 435 7.28 -9.67 -6.74
N ARG A 436 7.99 -9.31 -5.66
CA ARG A 436 8.50 -10.26 -4.66
C ARG A 436 7.42 -11.15 -4.03
N HIS A 437 6.17 -10.69 -3.95
CA HIS A 437 5.06 -11.42 -3.35
C HIS A 437 4.34 -12.38 -4.31
N ILE A 438 4.56 -12.26 -5.62
CA ILE A 438 3.79 -13.01 -6.63
C ILE A 438 4.61 -14.02 -7.42
N THR A 439 5.95 -14.02 -7.27
CA THR A 439 6.85 -14.95 -7.98
C THR A 439 6.92 -16.34 -7.34
N GLY A 440 6.43 -16.50 -6.10
CA GLY A 440 6.54 -17.75 -5.33
C GLY A 440 8.00 -18.18 -5.11
N ASN A 441 8.86 -17.21 -4.79
CA ASN A 441 10.26 -17.42 -4.43
C ASN A 441 10.41 -17.27 -2.91
N LEU A 442 11.50 -17.79 -2.34
CA LEU A 442 11.82 -17.56 -0.92
C LEU A 442 11.82 -16.05 -0.60
N PRO A 443 11.30 -15.63 0.58
CA PRO A 443 10.67 -16.44 1.63
C PRO A 443 9.17 -16.70 1.42
N TYR A 444 8.57 -16.19 0.35
CA TYR A 444 7.14 -16.25 0.06
C TYR A 444 6.74 -17.59 -0.58
N LEU A 445 6.71 -18.63 0.25
CA LEU A 445 6.37 -20.00 -0.13
C LEU A 445 5.08 -20.49 0.54
N GLY A 446 4.48 -21.54 -0.02
CA GLY A 446 3.27 -22.18 0.49
C GLY A 446 2.15 -22.22 -0.54
N ASP A 447 1.01 -22.79 -0.14
CA ASP A 447 -0.10 -23.06 -1.07
C ASP A 447 -0.67 -21.77 -1.68
N LEU A 448 -0.79 -20.71 -0.89
CA LEU A 448 -1.26 -19.39 -1.35
C LEU A 448 -0.40 -18.86 -2.50
N PHE A 449 0.92 -18.76 -2.28
CA PHE A 449 1.85 -18.24 -3.28
C PHE A 449 1.98 -19.17 -4.49
N THR A 450 1.86 -20.48 -4.28
CA THR A 450 1.82 -21.46 -5.38
C THR A 450 0.61 -21.23 -6.27
N ARG A 451 -0.58 -21.02 -5.69
CA ARG A 451 -1.79 -20.71 -6.46
C ARG A 451 -1.67 -19.40 -7.22
N ILE A 452 -1.19 -18.33 -6.57
CA ILE A 452 -0.98 -17.02 -7.22
C ILE A 452 0.02 -17.13 -8.36
N LYS A 453 1.21 -17.70 -8.10
CA LYS A 453 2.24 -17.92 -9.12
C LYS A 453 1.70 -18.71 -10.30
N THR A 454 1.01 -19.82 -10.04
CA THR A 454 0.43 -20.68 -11.08
C THR A 454 -0.60 -19.91 -11.90
N PHE A 455 -1.50 -19.17 -11.24
CA PHE A 455 -2.49 -18.37 -11.92
C PHE A 455 -1.84 -17.28 -12.78
N LEU A 456 -0.80 -16.60 -12.30
CA LEU A 456 -0.15 -15.51 -13.03
C LEU A 456 0.93 -15.96 -14.01
N ALA A 457 1.24 -17.25 -14.08
CA ALA A 457 2.23 -17.81 -15.00
C ALA A 457 1.78 -17.78 -16.47
N ASP A 458 0.48 -17.68 -16.73
CA ASP A 458 -0.03 -17.57 -18.09
C ASP A 458 0.47 -16.28 -18.74
N ASP A 459 1.03 -16.42 -19.95
CA ASP A 459 1.56 -15.30 -20.72
C ASP A 459 0.53 -14.17 -20.83
N GLY A 460 0.94 -12.99 -20.39
CA GLY A 460 0.14 -11.78 -20.53
C GLY A 460 -0.78 -11.41 -19.37
N LYS A 461 -0.72 -12.12 -18.23
CA LYS A 461 -1.41 -11.70 -17.00
C LYS A 461 -0.66 -10.64 -16.20
N ILE A 462 0.66 -10.52 -16.38
CA ILE A 462 1.46 -9.46 -15.75
C ILE A 462 2.19 -8.66 -16.82
N VAL A 463 2.14 -7.34 -16.67
CA VAL A 463 2.92 -6.37 -17.45
C VAL A 463 3.77 -5.58 -16.47
N TYR A 464 5.08 -5.76 -16.56
CA TYR A 464 6.04 -5.02 -15.74
C TYR A 464 6.48 -3.73 -16.43
N SER A 465 6.51 -2.64 -15.68
CA SER A 465 7.17 -1.41 -16.10
C SER A 465 8.70 -1.52 -15.99
N LYS A 466 9.49 -0.82 -16.83
CA LYS A 466 9.07 -0.20 -18.10
C LYS A 466 8.95 -1.29 -19.16
N SER A 467 7.82 -1.31 -19.88
CA SER A 467 7.64 -2.26 -20.97
C SER A 467 8.65 -1.99 -22.09
N ASP A 468 9.10 -3.05 -22.77
CA ASP A 468 9.93 -2.95 -23.96
C ASP A 468 9.23 -2.13 -25.06
N ASP A 469 9.99 -1.35 -25.83
CA ASP A 469 9.44 -0.52 -26.91
C ASP A 469 8.72 -1.36 -27.98
N THR A 470 9.11 -2.63 -28.12
CA THR A 470 8.52 -3.63 -29.03
C THR A 470 7.32 -4.39 -28.45
N ALA A 471 6.95 -4.14 -27.19
CA ALA A 471 5.81 -4.80 -26.56
C ALA A 471 4.52 -4.63 -27.39
N LEU A 472 3.67 -5.65 -27.42
CA LEU A 472 2.41 -5.62 -28.16
C LEU A 472 1.41 -4.65 -27.52
N SER A 473 0.46 -4.14 -28.31
CA SER A 473 -0.67 -3.37 -27.79
C SER A 473 -1.42 -4.17 -26.71
N GLY A 474 -1.82 -3.51 -25.63
CA GLY A 474 -2.39 -4.18 -24.45
C GLY A 474 -1.34 -4.65 -23.43
N PHE A 475 -0.05 -4.59 -23.75
CA PHE A 475 1.07 -5.04 -22.89
C PHE A 475 2.12 -3.95 -22.67
N LYS A 476 1.72 -2.67 -22.78
CA LYS A 476 2.60 -1.52 -22.60
C LYS A 476 2.31 -0.78 -21.30
N THR A 477 3.35 -0.37 -20.61
CA THR A 477 3.30 0.57 -19.48
C THR A 477 4.66 1.26 -19.33
N GLY A 478 4.62 2.58 -19.20
CA GLY A 478 5.77 3.46 -19.03
C GLY A 478 5.85 4.03 -17.63
N SER A 479 4.94 3.65 -16.73
CA SER A 479 4.84 4.20 -15.38
C SER A 479 6.06 3.85 -14.53
N LEU A 480 6.83 4.84 -14.08
CA LEU A 480 7.98 4.63 -13.20
C LEU A 480 7.69 4.91 -11.71
N SER A 481 6.41 5.10 -11.37
CA SER A 481 5.98 5.31 -10.00
C SER A 481 4.62 4.65 -9.74
N HIS A 482 4.29 4.42 -8.48
CA HIS A 482 3.02 3.83 -8.07
C HIS A 482 1.80 4.62 -8.59
N GLY A 483 1.88 5.95 -8.53
CA GLY A 483 0.81 6.85 -8.99
C GLY A 483 0.77 7.05 -10.50
N GLY A 484 1.79 6.62 -11.25
CA GLY A 484 1.90 6.94 -12.68
C GLY A 484 1.01 6.11 -13.60
N PHE A 485 0.46 4.98 -13.14
CA PHE A 485 -0.22 4.02 -14.03
C PHE A 485 -1.53 4.56 -14.64
N ASP A 486 -2.28 5.39 -13.92
CA ASP A 486 -3.48 6.06 -14.44
C ASP A 486 -3.22 7.47 -14.98
N ASP A 487 -1.97 7.95 -14.88
CA ASP A 487 -1.48 9.20 -15.48
C ASP A 487 -0.71 8.99 -16.80
N ASP A 488 -0.23 7.78 -17.05
CA ASP A 488 0.52 7.34 -18.22
C ASP A 488 -0.41 7.11 -19.43
N LYS A 489 -0.76 8.23 -20.05
CA LYS A 489 -1.71 8.31 -21.17
C LYS A 489 -1.29 7.58 -22.43
N GLU A 490 0.01 7.38 -22.63
CA GLU A 490 0.58 6.93 -23.91
C GLU A 490 0.87 5.43 -23.93
N THR A 491 0.82 4.75 -22.79
CA THR A 491 1.12 3.31 -22.77
C THR A 491 0.17 2.51 -21.90
N THR A 492 0.01 2.85 -20.61
CA THR A 492 -0.89 2.10 -19.72
C THR A 492 -2.36 2.27 -20.11
N LEU A 493 -2.81 3.52 -20.34
CA LEU A 493 -4.20 3.77 -20.77
C LEU A 493 -4.49 3.27 -22.20
N ASP A 494 -3.51 3.35 -23.10
CA ASP A 494 -3.58 2.76 -24.44
C ASP A 494 -3.77 1.24 -24.36
N SER A 495 -3.04 0.58 -23.46
CA SER A 495 -3.18 -0.86 -23.21
C SER A 495 -4.56 -1.21 -22.66
N MET A 496 -5.07 -0.42 -21.70
CA MET A 496 -6.43 -0.59 -21.15
C MET A 496 -7.49 -0.51 -22.25
N VAL A 497 -7.46 0.52 -23.08
CA VAL A 497 -8.40 0.70 -24.20
C VAL A 497 -8.28 -0.42 -25.22
N TYR A 498 -7.06 -0.84 -25.55
CA TYR A 498 -6.84 -1.96 -26.46
C TYR A 498 -7.51 -3.24 -25.95
N ILE A 499 -7.38 -3.54 -24.66
CA ILE A 499 -8.02 -4.69 -24.00
C ILE A 499 -9.54 -4.56 -24.03
N ILE A 500 -10.07 -3.36 -23.77
CA ILE A 500 -11.51 -3.10 -23.83
C ILE A 500 -12.07 -3.31 -25.25
N ASN A 501 -11.27 -3.07 -26.30
CA ASN A 501 -11.71 -3.24 -27.69
C ASN A 501 -11.59 -4.69 -28.22
N GLN A 502 -10.93 -5.60 -27.50
CA GLN A 502 -11.02 -7.04 -27.78
C GLN A 502 -12.39 -7.56 -27.33
#